data_AF-A0A9D1SCH3-F1
#
_entry.id   AF-A0A9D1SCH3-F1
#
_cell.length_a   1.000
_cell.length_b   1.000
_cell.length_c   1.000
_cell.angle_alpha   90.00
_cell.angle_beta   90.00
_cell.angle_gamma   90.00
#
_symmetry.space_group_name_H-M   'P 1'
#
loop_
_entity.id
_entity.type
_entity.pdbx_description
1 polymer ?
#
loop_
_entity_poly.entity_id
_entity_poly.type
_entity_poly.pdbx_seq_one_letter_code
_entity_poly.pdbx_strand_id
1 'polypeptide(L)' 'MSKKLYLPLLMALLVVFTGCKKMGPLSADYFTVNPNPLEVVGGEVAATITGKFPAKYFNKKAIVTVTPYLV' A
#
# COMPACT_ATOMS: atom_id res chain seq x y z
N MET A 1 -39.49 -28.51 -11.45
CA MET A 1 -38.56 -27.77 -12.31
C MET A 1 -37.75 -26.72 -11.52
N SER A 2 -37.12 -27.11 -10.39
CA SER A 2 -36.61 -26.14 -9.39
C SER A 2 -35.11 -26.25 -9.05
N LYS A 3 -34.38 -27.26 -9.56
CA LYS A 3 -32.95 -27.47 -9.24
C LYS A 3 -31.96 -26.70 -10.13
N LYS A 4 -32.41 -26.16 -11.27
CA LYS A 4 -31.54 -25.45 -12.23
C LYS A 4 -31.24 -23.99 -11.84
N LEU A 5 -32.02 -23.41 -10.92
CA LEU A 5 -31.89 -22.01 -10.50
C LEU A 5 -30.98 -21.83 -9.27
N TYR A 6 -30.75 -22.90 -8.48
CA TYR A 6 -29.83 -22.86 -7.35
C TYR A 6 -28.37 -22.71 -7.77
N LEU A 7 -27.99 -23.31 -8.90
CA LEU A 7 -26.62 -23.30 -9.39
C LEU A 7 -26.10 -21.90 -9.80
N PRO A 8 -26.84 -21.08 -10.58
CA PRO A 8 -26.42 -19.70 -10.84
C PRO A 8 -26.48 -18.80 -9.59
N LEU A 9 -27.41 -19.07 -8.67
CA LEU A 9 -27.51 -18.33 -7.40
C LEU A 9 -26.29 -18.57 -6.50
N LEU A 10 -25.80 -19.81 -6.45
CA LEU A 10 -24.60 -20.18 -5.70
C LEU A 10 -23.33 -19.55 -6.31
N MET A 11 -23.22 -19.51 -7.64
CA MET A 11 -22.12 -18.79 -8.30
C MET A 11 -22.16 -17.28 -8.06
N ALA A 12 -23.35 -16.66 -8.09
CA ALA A 12 -23.49 -15.23 -7.84
C ALA A 12 -23.04 -14.85 -6.42
N LEU A 13 -23.31 -15.70 -5.42
CA LEU A 13 -22.81 -15.49 -4.05
C LEU A 13 -21.28 -15.54 -3.96
N LEU A 14 -20.62 -16.44 -4.69
CA LEU A 14 -19.15 -16.57 -4.64
C LEU A 14 -18.44 -15.33 -5.21
N VAL A 15 -19.01 -14.67 -6.23
CA VAL A 15 -18.40 -13.47 -6.84
C VAL A 15 -18.39 -12.28 -5.85
N VAL A 16 -19.41 -12.15 -5.01
CA VAL A 16 -19.53 -11.04 -4.05
C VAL A 16 -18.52 -11.14 -2.91
N PHE A 17 -18.07 -12.34 -2.54
CA PHE A 17 -17.14 -12.56 -1.42
C PHE A 17 -15.64 -12.48 -1.79
N THR A 18 -15.28 -12.33 -3.06
CA THR A 18 -13.86 -12.27 -3.49
C THR A 18 -13.18 -10.90 -3.30
N GLY A 19 -13.87 -9.93 -2.71
CA GLY A 19 -13.44 -8.54 -2.62
C GLY A 19 -12.45 -8.18 -1.50
N CYS A 20 -11.46 -9.02 -1.18
CA CYS A 20 -10.33 -8.60 -0.32
C CYS A 20 -9.08 -8.38 -1.18
N LYS A 21 -9.00 -7.23 -1.85
CA LYS A 21 -7.75 -6.81 -2.51
C LYS A 21 -6.71 -6.52 -1.43
N LYS A 22 -5.60 -7.27 -1.44
CA LYS A 22 -4.43 -6.93 -0.62
C LYS A 22 -3.79 -5.66 -1.20
N MET A 23 -3.41 -4.72 -0.33
CA MET A 23 -2.60 -3.56 -0.75
C MET A 23 -1.27 -4.09 -1.31
N GLY A 24 -0.86 -3.56 -2.47
CA GLY A 24 0.42 -3.88 -3.07
C GLY A 24 1.60 -3.22 -2.32
N PRO A 25 2.81 -3.31 -2.87
CA PRO A 25 3.94 -2.49 -2.45
C PRO A 25 3.76 -1.03 -2.93
N LEU A 26 3.98 -0.07 -2.03
CA LEU A 26 4.02 1.36 -2.38
C LEU A 26 5.29 1.62 -3.20
N SER A 27 5.18 2.32 -4.34
CA SER A 27 6.35 2.59 -5.20
C SER A 27 7.42 3.39 -4.46
N ALA A 28 8.69 3.10 -4.75
CA ALA A 28 9.83 3.85 -4.22
C ALA A 28 9.82 5.32 -4.66
N ASP A 29 9.17 5.65 -5.77
CA ASP A 29 9.04 7.03 -6.28
C ASP A 29 8.23 7.95 -5.34
N TYR A 30 7.47 7.36 -4.43
CA TYR A 30 6.76 8.11 -3.39
C TYR A 30 7.67 8.52 -2.24
N PHE A 31 8.91 8.05 -2.20
CA PHE A 31 9.90 8.40 -1.18
C PHE A 31 11.10 9.05 -1.84
N THR A 32 11.30 10.34 -1.57
CA THR A 32 12.49 11.06 -2.02
C THR A 32 13.38 11.36 -0.83
N VAL A 33 14.66 11.03 -0.95
CA VAL A 33 15.69 11.39 0.02
C VAL A 33 16.52 12.52 -0.58
N ASN A 34 16.69 13.61 0.16
CA ASN A 34 17.55 14.72 -0.21
C ASN A 34 18.49 15.03 0.95
N PRO A 35 19.82 15.04 0.76
CA PRO A 35 20.59 14.72 -0.44
C PRO A 35 20.64 13.22 -0.75
N ASN A 36 20.83 12.87 -2.03
CA ASN A 36 21.06 11.49 -2.49
C ASN A 36 22.20 11.49 -3.54
N PRO A 37 23.36 10.87 -3.28
CA PRO A 37 23.74 10.12 -2.07
C PRO A 37 23.81 11.00 -0.82
N LEU A 38 23.67 10.38 0.35
CA LEU A 38 23.75 11.08 1.63
C LEU A 38 25.14 11.69 1.79
N GLU A 39 25.19 12.99 2.09
CA GLU A 39 26.43 13.71 2.35
C GLU A 39 26.56 14.01 3.85
N VAL A 40 27.76 13.81 4.38
CA VAL A 40 28.08 14.14 5.77
C VAL A 40 28.43 15.62 5.81
N VAL A 41 27.59 16.42 6.47
CA VAL A 41 27.85 17.85 6.68
C VAL A 41 28.16 18.05 8.15
N GLY A 42 29.42 18.35 8.48
CA GLY A 42 29.82 18.65 9.86
C GLY A 42 29.79 17.46 10.83
N GLY A 43 29.89 16.22 10.34
CA GLY A 43 29.85 15.01 11.17
C GLY A 43 28.44 14.45 11.39
N GLU A 44 27.41 15.13 10.89
CA GLU A 44 26.03 14.68 10.90
C GLU A 44 25.57 14.31 9.47
N VAL A 45 24.77 13.26 9.36
CA VAL A 45 24.12 12.87 8.10
C VAL A 45 22.79 13.60 8.01
N ALA A 46 22.80 14.80 7.43
CA ALA A 46 21.59 15.58 7.23
C ALA A 46 20.76 14.96 6.09
N ALA A 47 19.72 14.19 6.43
CA ALA A 47 18.85 13.53 5.47
C ALA A 47 17.40 14.04 5.59
N THR A 48 16.84 14.57 4.51
CA THR A 48 15.41 14.92 4.42
C THR A 48 14.67 13.83 3.65
N ILE A 49 13.81 13.07 4.35
CA ILE A 49 12.98 12.02 3.74
C ILE A 49 11.57 12.56 3.53
N THR A 50 11.15 12.70 2.27
CA THR A 50 9.79 13.10 1.91
C THR A 50 9.02 11.88 1.40
N GLY A 51 7.99 11.47 2.15
CA GLY A 51 7.07 10.39 1.76
C GLY A 51 5.72 10.94 1.29
N LYS A 52 5.28 10.57 0.09
CA LYS A 52 3.96 10.89 -0.45
C LYS A 52 3.02 9.70 -0.28
N PHE A 53 1.98 9.86 0.53
CA PHE A 53 1.00 8.80 0.81
C PHE A 53 -0.31 9.03 0.04
N PRO A 54 -0.48 8.43 -1.15
CA PRO A 54 -1.70 8.60 -1.93
C PRO A 54 -2.91 7.99 -1.21
N ALA A 55 -3.88 8.81 -0.79
CA ALA A 55 -5.04 8.39 -0.01
C ALA A 55 -5.89 7.28 -0.66
N LYS A 56 -5.92 7.21 -2.01
CA LYS A 56 -6.66 6.18 -2.76
C LYS A 56 -5.98 4.80 -2.75
N TYR A 57 -4.70 4.75 -2.37
CA TYR A 57 -3.94 3.51 -2.30
C TYR A 57 -4.22 2.73 -1.01
N PHE A 58 -4.55 3.44 0.06
CA PHE A 58 -4.81 2.86 1.37
C PHE A 58 -6.26 2.43 1.53
N ASN A 59 -6.46 1.26 2.14
CA ASN A 59 -7.79 0.86 2.60
C ASN A 59 -8.33 1.88 3.61
N LYS A 60 -9.64 2.10 3.63
CA LYS A 60 -10.29 3.11 4.49
C LYS A 60 -10.01 2.97 6.00
N LYS A 61 -9.53 1.81 6.45
CA LYS A 61 -9.17 1.51 7.85
C LYS A 61 -7.67 1.17 8.03
N ALA A 62 -6.83 1.54 7.06
CA ALA A 62 -5.40 1.30 7.15
C ALA A 62 -4.74 2.29 8.11
N ILE A 63 -3.80 1.79 8.92
CA ILE A 63 -2.91 2.59 9.75
C ILE A 63 -1.54 2.53 9.08
N VAL A 64 -0.93 3.70 8.83
CA VAL A 64 0.39 3.80 8.19
C VAL A 64 1.42 4.15 9.25
N THR A 65 2.37 3.23 9.46
CA THR A 65 3.53 3.46 10.35
C THR A 65 4.77 3.63 9.50
N VAL A 66 5.50 4.72 9.71
CA VAL A 66 6.74 5.02 8.98
C VAL A 66 7.90 4.90 9.96
N THR A 67 8.70 3.85 9.80
CA THR A 67 9.94 3.66 10.56
C THR A 67 11.12 3.83 9.62
N PRO A 68 11.88 4.94 9.70
CA PRO A 68 13.08 5.11 8.90
C PRO A 68 14.17 4.13 9.39
N TYR A 69 14.90 3.54 8.44
CA TYR A 69 16.09 2.71 8.71
C TYR A 69 17.23 3.20 7.82
N LEU A 70 18.41 3.36 8.41
CA LEU A 70 19.65 3.73 7.72
C LEU A 70 20.55 2.48 7.67
N VAL A 71 20.88 2.01 6.46
CA VAL A 71 21.92 0.97 6.22
C VAL A 71 23.27 1.61 5.99
#